data_AF-A0A2N2WI87-F1
#
_entry.id   AF-A0A2N2WI87-F1
#
_cell.length_a   1.000
_cell.length_b   1.000
_cell.length_c   1.000
_cell.angle_alpha   90.00
_cell.angle_beta   90.00
_cell.angle_gamma   90.00
#
_symmetry.space_group_name_H-M   'P 1'
#
loop_
_entity.id
_entity.type
_entity.pdbx_description
1 polymer ?
#
loop_
_entity_poly.entity_id
_entity_poly.type
_entity_poly.pdbx_seq_one_letter_code
_entity_poly.pdbx_strand_id
1 'polypeptide(L)'
;MSYGCTKKITLKINNKAMKKLITLIAIIAIAGMANAQGIININPDPGGEPWLAGGLRTLTASDYALIAATPKLTLTDAQRSRDLPSTLDNSTLPWFRPVFNQDGGSCGQASGIGYNFTYEMDFVRVLSANTTQNQYPTHYTWNFLNGGEGGGSWYFDGWQIIAANGCPNVQTYGGTPWSGGDRRWMSGYTNYLSGMSNRMLEVMTIDVTTEEGLQTLKQWMYDRLDGSPTGGLANFSAGVSDVFSMNYLPAGTPNSGKLVITRWGEQVNHAMTFVGYDDNIRYDFNNDGQYTNNLDITGDGQVDLRDWEIGGLIMVNSWGESFGNQGKSYVMYRTLALNLQDGGIWNNLLHIIRTRADYEPQLTLKTTMKHTSRQKIKIAAGVSANTTD
;
A
#
# COMPACT_ATOMS: atom_id res chain seq x y z
N MET A 1 -1.89 -54.37 -66.63
CA MET A 1 -1.45 -53.23 -65.79
C MET A 1 -2.63 -52.81 -64.95
N SER A 2 -2.51 -53.00 -63.63
CA SER A 2 -3.63 -53.16 -62.68
C SER A 2 -3.93 -51.87 -61.91
N TYR A 3 -5.21 -51.49 -61.94
CA TYR A 3 -6.06 -50.83 -60.92
C TYR A 3 -5.55 -49.65 -60.06
N GLY A 4 -6.32 -48.56 -60.08
CA GLY A 4 -6.09 -47.35 -59.28
C GLY A 4 -6.76 -47.34 -57.90
N CYS A 5 -6.56 -46.23 -57.17
CA CYS A 5 -7.47 -45.72 -56.12
C CYS A 5 -6.96 -44.36 -55.62
N THR A 6 -7.62 -43.25 -55.98
CA THR A 6 -7.42 -41.95 -55.31
C THR A 6 -8.51 -41.79 -54.25
N LYS A 7 -8.16 -42.07 -52.98
CA LYS A 7 -9.04 -41.79 -51.83
C LYS A 7 -8.96 -40.31 -51.47
N LYS A 8 -10.01 -39.55 -51.77
CA LYS A 8 -10.26 -38.22 -51.18
C LYS A 8 -10.64 -38.42 -49.71
N ILE A 9 -9.76 -38.00 -48.79
CA ILE A 9 -10.07 -37.97 -47.35
C ILE A 9 -10.78 -36.65 -47.08
N THR A 10 -12.11 -36.69 -46.96
CA THR A 10 -12.88 -35.56 -46.43
C THR A 10 -12.83 -35.63 -44.91
N LEU A 11 -12.05 -34.76 -44.28
CA LEU A 11 -12.07 -34.54 -42.83
C LEU A 11 -13.45 -33.97 -42.44
N LYS A 12 -14.37 -34.85 -42.02
CA LYS A 12 -15.58 -34.44 -41.31
C LYS A 12 -15.16 -33.97 -39.92
N ILE A 13 -14.94 -32.67 -39.76
CA ILE A 13 -14.70 -32.12 -38.43
C ILE A 13 -16.00 -32.26 -37.64
N ASN A 14 -15.93 -33.01 -36.54
CA ASN A 14 -17.09 -33.31 -35.71
C ASN A 14 -17.55 -32.00 -35.03
N ASN A 15 -18.66 -31.43 -35.48
CA ASN A 15 -19.21 -30.15 -35.00
C ASN A 15 -19.39 -30.08 -33.48
N LYS A 16 -19.54 -31.23 -32.80
CA LYS A 16 -19.63 -31.30 -31.33
C LYS A 16 -18.27 -31.09 -30.64
N ALA A 17 -17.18 -31.59 -31.24
CA ALA A 17 -15.82 -31.40 -30.74
C ALA A 17 -15.32 -29.97 -31.01
N MET A 18 -15.67 -29.41 -32.17
CA MET A 18 -15.35 -28.01 -32.52
C MET A 18 -16.12 -27.02 -31.64
N LYS A 19 -17.41 -27.27 -31.36
CA LYS A 19 -18.18 -26.48 -30.38
C LYS A 19 -17.59 -26.57 -28.98
N LYS A 20 -17.19 -27.76 -28.50
CA LYS A 20 -16.50 -27.89 -27.20
C LYS A 20 -15.16 -27.16 -27.14
N LEU A 21 -14.38 -27.17 -28.23
CA LEU A 21 -13.11 -26.45 -28.32
C LEU A 21 -13.33 -24.92 -28.34
N ILE A 22 -14.34 -24.44 -29.08
CA ILE A 22 -14.70 -23.02 -29.12
C ILE A 22 -15.28 -22.56 -27.76
N THR A 23 -16.09 -23.39 -27.10
CA THR A 23 -16.60 -23.09 -25.74
C THR A 23 -15.47 -23.12 -24.70
N LEU A 24 -14.49 -24.02 -24.82
CA LEU A 24 -13.32 -24.07 -23.94
C LEU A 24 -12.39 -22.86 -24.18
N ILE A 25 -12.16 -22.46 -25.44
CA ILE A 25 -11.41 -21.24 -25.78
C ILE A 25 -12.17 -19.99 -25.33
N ALA A 26 -13.50 -19.95 -25.43
CA ALA A 26 -14.31 -18.86 -24.90
C ALA A 26 -14.28 -18.81 -23.37
N ILE A 27 -14.30 -19.95 -22.67
CA ILE A 27 -14.16 -20.01 -21.22
C ILE A 27 -12.74 -19.63 -20.77
N ILE A 28 -11.70 -20.00 -21.53
CA ILE A 28 -10.31 -19.59 -21.27
C ILE A 28 -10.09 -18.10 -21.61
N ALA A 29 -10.77 -17.56 -22.64
CA ALA A 29 -10.74 -16.14 -22.97
C ALA A 29 -11.54 -15.29 -21.97
N ILE A 30 -12.63 -15.82 -21.41
CA ILE A 30 -13.41 -15.17 -20.34
C ILE A 30 -12.70 -15.30 -18.99
N ALA A 31 -11.93 -16.37 -18.74
CA ALA A 31 -11.07 -16.51 -17.57
C ALA A 31 -9.74 -15.73 -17.69
N GLY A 32 -9.37 -15.31 -18.91
CA GLY A 32 -8.15 -14.56 -19.22
C GLY A 32 -8.32 -13.04 -19.24
N MET A 33 -9.51 -12.53 -18.96
CA MET A 33 -9.79 -11.09 -18.82
C MET A 33 -10.07 -10.70 -17.37
N ALA A 34 -9.23 -11.17 -16.44
CA ALA A 34 -8.99 -10.42 -15.22
C ALA A 34 -7.98 -9.32 -15.60
N ASN A 35 -8.45 -8.10 -15.84
CA ASN A 35 -7.60 -6.95 -16.10
C ASN A 35 -6.76 -6.65 -14.85
N ALA A 36 -5.67 -7.39 -14.63
CA ALA A 36 -4.56 -6.85 -13.88
C ALA A 36 -4.03 -5.69 -14.74
N GLN A 37 -4.22 -4.45 -14.27
CA GLN A 37 -3.60 -3.30 -14.91
C GLN A 37 -2.10 -3.59 -14.99
N GLY A 38 -1.51 -3.46 -16.17
CA GLY A 38 -0.05 -3.54 -16.30
C GLY A 38 0.64 -2.47 -15.45
N ILE A 39 1.94 -2.64 -15.23
CA ILE A 39 2.74 -1.57 -14.62
C ILE A 39 2.94 -0.47 -15.67
N ILE A 40 2.73 0.77 -15.26
CA ILE A 40 2.90 1.97 -16.07
C ILE A 40 3.90 2.92 -15.42
N ASN A 41 4.69 3.60 -16.24
CA ASN A 41 5.50 4.74 -15.80
C ASN A 41 4.70 6.02 -16.01
N ILE A 42 4.41 6.75 -14.94
CA ILE A 42 3.61 7.98 -14.99
C ILE A 42 4.46 9.26 -14.88
N ASN A 43 5.80 9.15 -14.87
CA ASN A 43 6.65 10.34 -14.78
C ASN A 43 6.44 11.22 -16.03
N PRO A 44 6.07 12.51 -15.88
CA PRO A 44 5.97 13.45 -17.00
C PRO A 44 7.28 13.65 -17.77
N ASP A 45 8.43 13.40 -17.13
CA ASP A 45 9.74 13.28 -17.77
C ASP A 45 10.06 11.80 -18.02
N PRO A 46 9.91 11.29 -19.26
CA PRO A 46 10.19 9.89 -19.57
C PRO A 46 11.67 9.50 -19.47
N GLY A 47 12.58 10.48 -19.44
CA GLY A 47 14.02 10.27 -19.25
C GLY A 47 14.46 10.31 -17.79
N GLY A 48 13.55 10.70 -16.88
CA GLY A 48 13.81 10.78 -15.45
C GLY A 48 13.63 9.45 -14.72
N GLU A 49 13.74 9.50 -13.38
CA GLU A 49 13.51 8.35 -12.50
C GLU A 49 12.08 7.81 -12.67
N PRO A 50 11.88 6.50 -12.86
CA PRO A 50 10.57 5.95 -13.21
C PRO A 50 9.58 6.03 -12.04
N TRP A 51 8.38 6.53 -12.32
CA TRP A 51 7.26 6.58 -11.37
C TRP A 51 6.30 5.44 -11.66
N LEU A 52 6.58 4.28 -11.08
CA LEU A 52 5.88 3.04 -11.41
C LEU A 52 4.62 2.85 -10.56
N ALA A 53 3.49 2.63 -11.23
CA ALA A 53 2.19 2.30 -10.65
C ALA A 53 1.53 1.15 -11.41
N GLY A 54 0.57 0.46 -10.80
CA GLY A 54 -0.21 -0.63 -11.40
C GLY A 54 0.24 -2.01 -10.97
N GLY A 55 -0.21 -3.03 -11.70
CA GLY A 55 0.06 -4.43 -11.40
C GLY A 55 -0.73 -5.00 -10.23
N LEU A 56 -1.69 -4.25 -9.64
CA LEU A 56 -2.45 -4.72 -8.49
C LEU A 56 -3.33 -5.92 -8.87
N ARG A 57 -3.29 -6.97 -8.03
CA ARG A 57 -4.26 -8.07 -8.13
C ARG A 57 -5.66 -7.57 -7.80
N THR A 58 -6.66 -8.14 -8.47
CA THR A 58 -8.06 -7.95 -8.09
C THR A 58 -8.32 -8.50 -6.69
N LEU A 59 -9.07 -7.76 -5.88
CA LEU A 59 -9.53 -8.23 -4.58
C LEU A 59 -10.71 -9.17 -4.74
N THR A 60 -10.66 -10.26 -3.98
CA THR A 60 -11.69 -11.30 -3.91
C THR A 60 -12.74 -10.93 -2.86
N ALA A 61 -13.90 -11.60 -2.88
CA ALA A 61 -14.92 -11.43 -1.84
C ALA A 61 -14.37 -11.70 -0.42
N SER A 62 -13.46 -12.67 -0.27
CA SER A 62 -12.80 -12.94 1.00
C SER A 62 -11.86 -11.81 1.45
N ASP A 63 -11.19 -11.12 0.51
CA ASP A 63 -10.37 -9.96 0.86
C ASP A 63 -11.26 -8.84 1.43
N TYR A 64 -12.37 -8.52 0.76
CA TYR A 64 -13.32 -7.52 1.26
C TYR A 64 -13.92 -7.90 2.62
N ALA A 65 -14.22 -9.18 2.84
CA ALA A 65 -14.70 -9.66 4.14
C ALA A 65 -13.65 -9.47 5.24
N LEU A 66 -12.37 -9.72 4.94
CA LEU A 66 -11.27 -9.49 5.88
C LEU A 66 -11.10 -8.00 6.20
N ILE A 67 -11.15 -7.13 5.19
CA ILE A 67 -11.08 -5.68 5.37
C ILE A 67 -12.24 -5.20 6.25
N ALA A 68 -13.47 -5.65 5.95
CA ALA A 68 -14.66 -5.28 6.74
C ALA A 68 -14.60 -5.77 8.19
N ALA A 69 -13.95 -6.92 8.44
CA ALA A 69 -13.74 -7.47 9.78
C ALA A 69 -12.55 -6.84 10.54
N THR A 70 -11.74 -6.01 9.87
CA THR A 70 -10.58 -5.38 10.50
C THR A 70 -11.05 -4.31 11.50
N PRO A 71 -10.53 -4.29 12.75
CA PRO A 71 -10.98 -3.34 13.75
C PRO A 71 -10.88 -1.88 13.28
N LYS A 72 -11.95 -1.11 13.50
CA LYS A 72 -11.97 0.34 13.25
C LYS A 72 -11.51 1.09 14.49
N LEU A 73 -10.55 1.99 14.33
CA LEU A 73 -10.13 2.89 15.40
C LEU A 73 -11.22 3.95 15.61
N THR A 74 -11.49 4.28 16.88
CA THR A 74 -12.52 5.27 17.25
C THR A 74 -12.02 6.15 18.40
N LEU A 75 -12.54 7.36 18.49
CA LEU A 75 -12.20 8.30 19.56
C LEU A 75 -13.02 8.06 20.82
N THR A 76 -12.36 8.12 21.97
CA THR A 76 -13.00 8.33 23.26
C THR A 76 -13.47 9.78 23.42
N ASP A 77 -14.40 10.06 24.34
CA ASP A 77 -14.89 11.42 24.59
C ASP A 77 -13.78 12.41 24.97
N ALA A 78 -12.83 11.97 25.79
CA ALA A 78 -11.67 12.79 26.18
C ALA A 78 -10.77 13.15 24.99
N GLN A 79 -10.64 12.25 24.01
CA GLN A 79 -9.89 12.53 22.79
C GLN A 79 -10.67 13.44 21.85
N ARG A 80 -12.01 13.38 21.79
CA ARG A 80 -12.81 14.30 20.96
C ARG A 80 -12.63 15.77 21.36
N SER A 81 -12.40 16.04 22.63
CA SER A 81 -12.23 17.40 23.16
C SER A 81 -10.77 17.88 23.22
N ARG A 82 -9.81 17.08 22.74
CA ARG A 82 -8.38 17.42 22.84
C ARG A 82 -7.97 18.36 21.71
N ASP A 83 -7.36 19.48 22.09
CA ASP A 83 -6.69 20.36 21.14
C ASP A 83 -5.42 19.68 20.60
N LEU A 84 -5.32 19.63 19.27
CA LEU A 84 -4.17 19.12 18.55
C LEU A 84 -3.36 20.28 17.97
N PRO A 85 -2.03 20.11 17.76
CA PRO A 85 -1.27 21.11 17.03
C PRO A 85 -1.85 21.25 15.62
N SER A 86 -1.86 22.47 15.07
CA SER A 86 -2.40 22.73 13.73
C SER A 86 -1.58 22.06 12.62
N THR A 87 -0.32 21.71 12.92
CA THR A 87 0.59 21.01 11.99
C THR A 87 1.36 19.94 12.72
N LEU A 88 1.63 18.82 12.05
CA LEU A 88 2.42 17.72 12.58
C LEU A 88 3.05 16.95 11.41
N ASP A 89 4.34 16.60 11.53
CA ASP A 89 5.05 15.80 10.53
C ASP A 89 5.90 14.71 11.20
N ASN A 90 5.35 13.48 11.26
CA ASN A 90 6.04 12.31 11.82
C ASN A 90 7.22 11.87 10.96
N SER A 91 7.36 12.35 9.72
CA SER A 91 8.53 12.03 8.91
C SER A 91 9.80 12.78 9.32
N THR A 92 9.69 13.74 10.25
CA THR A 92 10.83 14.43 10.87
C THR A 92 11.42 13.66 12.07
N LEU A 93 10.71 12.63 12.54
CA LEU A 93 11.10 11.83 13.70
C LEU A 93 12.17 10.79 13.31
N PRO A 94 13.03 10.36 14.25
CA PRO A 94 14.16 9.49 13.95
C PRO A 94 13.77 8.10 13.41
N TRP A 95 12.52 7.69 13.62
CA TRP A 95 11.97 6.39 13.19
C TRP A 95 11.53 6.42 11.73
N PHE A 96 11.48 7.60 11.11
CA PHE A 96 11.21 7.72 9.69
C PHE A 96 12.49 7.50 8.88
N ARG A 97 12.43 6.56 7.93
CA ARG A 97 13.55 6.29 7.03
C ARG A 97 13.70 7.38 5.97
N PRO A 98 14.88 7.53 5.36
CA PRO A 98 15.04 8.34 4.16
C PRO A 98 14.09 7.90 3.03
N VAL A 99 13.63 8.89 2.25
CA VAL A 99 12.88 8.66 1.01
C VAL A 99 13.70 7.80 0.06
N PHE A 100 13.03 6.92 -0.69
CA PHE A 100 13.70 6.00 -1.61
C PHE A 100 12.90 5.77 -2.89
N ASN A 101 13.57 5.22 -3.89
CA ASN A 101 12.95 4.72 -5.11
C ASN A 101 12.54 3.25 -4.91
N GLN A 102 11.26 2.96 -5.13
CA GLN A 102 10.81 1.58 -5.26
C GLN A 102 11.41 0.97 -6.53
N ASP A 103 11.57 -0.35 -6.53
CA ASP A 103 11.94 -1.11 -7.71
C ASP A 103 10.74 -1.97 -8.16
N GLY A 104 10.45 -1.98 -9.46
CA GLY A 104 9.27 -2.63 -10.04
C GLY A 104 7.92 -2.17 -9.44
N GLY A 105 6.91 -3.04 -9.51
CA GLY A 105 5.58 -2.84 -8.93
C GLY A 105 5.52 -2.94 -7.40
N SER A 106 6.58 -2.60 -6.67
CA SER A 106 6.66 -2.83 -5.22
C SER A 106 5.99 -1.75 -4.35
N CYS A 107 5.15 -0.86 -4.90
CA CYS A 107 4.55 0.26 -4.17
C CYS A 107 3.80 -0.14 -2.89
N GLY A 108 3.07 -1.26 -2.89
CA GLY A 108 2.42 -1.79 -1.70
C GLY A 108 3.42 -2.07 -0.58
N GLN A 109 4.55 -2.69 -0.88
CA GLN A 109 5.56 -3.05 0.10
C GLN A 109 6.47 -1.87 0.40
N ALA A 110 6.67 -0.95 -0.53
CA ALA A 110 7.37 0.30 -0.27
C ALA A 110 6.63 1.16 0.76
N SER A 111 5.32 1.31 0.60
CA SER A 111 4.46 2.04 1.54
C SER A 111 4.27 1.29 2.86
N GLY A 112 3.85 0.03 2.81
CA GLY A 112 3.49 -0.74 3.99
C GLY A 112 4.67 -1.31 4.80
N ILE A 113 5.74 -1.76 4.12
CA ILE A 113 6.92 -2.35 4.79
C ILE A 113 8.04 -1.31 4.88
N GLY A 114 8.34 -0.67 3.75
CA GLY A 114 9.40 0.31 3.64
C GLY A 114 9.18 1.46 4.61
N TYR A 115 8.06 2.17 4.53
CA TYR A 115 7.76 3.28 5.44
C TYR A 115 7.10 2.84 6.75
N ASN A 116 5.88 2.29 6.70
CA ASN A 116 5.07 2.11 7.91
C ASN A 116 5.65 1.07 8.88
N PHE A 117 5.94 -0.14 8.42
CA PHE A 117 6.50 -1.17 9.30
C PHE A 117 7.87 -0.80 9.88
N THR A 118 8.74 -0.17 9.08
CA THR A 118 10.01 0.37 9.59
C THR A 118 9.77 1.38 10.70
N TYR A 119 8.87 2.34 10.47
CA TYR A 119 8.55 3.37 11.45
C TYR A 119 8.03 2.79 12.77
N GLU A 120 7.07 1.88 12.72
CA GLU A 120 6.51 1.29 13.93
C GLU A 120 7.49 0.36 14.65
N MET A 121 8.33 -0.41 13.93
CA MET A 121 9.36 -1.24 14.57
C MET A 121 10.43 -0.40 15.26
N ASP A 122 10.86 0.69 14.62
CA ASP A 122 11.90 1.57 15.16
C ASP A 122 11.36 2.43 16.30
N PHE A 123 10.06 2.80 16.27
CA PHE A 123 9.38 3.40 17.40
C PHE A 123 9.48 2.52 18.65
N VAL A 124 8.96 1.30 18.59
CA VAL A 124 8.83 0.43 19.77
C VAL A 124 10.18 -0.02 20.31
N ARG A 125 11.24 0.09 19.52
CA ARG A 125 12.63 -0.22 19.92
C ARG A 125 13.49 1.01 20.21
N VAL A 126 12.96 2.21 20.01
CA VAL A 126 13.67 3.48 20.18
C VAL A 126 14.95 3.52 19.32
N LEU A 127 14.81 3.15 18.05
CA LEU A 127 15.88 3.09 17.06
C LEU A 127 15.73 4.17 16.00
N SER A 128 16.82 4.53 15.31
CA SER A 128 16.74 5.41 14.15
C SER A 128 16.71 4.61 12.85
N ALA A 129 15.78 4.97 11.96
CA ALA A 129 15.56 4.33 10.67
C ALA A 129 16.54 4.79 9.58
N ASN A 130 17.62 5.50 9.94
CA ASN A 130 18.64 5.98 9.00
C ASN A 130 19.73 4.93 8.69
N THR A 131 19.62 3.71 9.23
CA THR A 131 20.56 2.61 8.98
C THR A 131 19.85 1.36 8.47
N THR A 132 20.57 0.54 7.69
CA THR A 132 20.00 -0.69 7.10
C THR A 132 19.75 -1.80 8.14
N GLN A 133 20.29 -1.68 9.35
CA GLN A 133 20.02 -2.56 10.49
C GLN A 133 18.60 -2.39 11.04
N ASN A 134 18.06 -1.19 10.91
CA ASN A 134 16.77 -0.79 11.48
C ASN A 134 15.68 -0.67 10.40
N GLN A 135 16.08 -0.58 9.14
CA GLN A 135 15.16 -0.61 8.00
C GLN A 135 14.71 -2.03 7.63
N TYR A 136 13.51 -2.13 7.05
CA TYR A 136 12.98 -3.39 6.53
C TYR A 136 12.86 -3.37 4.98
N PRO A 137 13.18 -4.50 4.32
CA PRO A 137 13.23 -4.58 2.87
C PRO A 137 11.85 -4.71 2.26
N THR A 138 11.62 -3.99 1.15
CA THR A 138 10.37 -4.09 0.39
C THR A 138 10.26 -5.45 -0.31
N HIS A 139 11.38 -5.94 -0.86
CA HIS A 139 11.39 -7.13 -1.70
C HIS A 139 11.23 -8.44 -0.94
N TYR A 140 11.47 -8.45 0.38
CA TYR A 140 11.29 -9.67 1.17
C TYR A 140 9.86 -10.18 1.08
N THR A 141 8.86 -9.32 1.30
CA THR A 141 7.44 -9.70 1.16
C THR A 141 6.97 -9.61 -0.28
N TRP A 142 7.44 -8.64 -1.06
CA TRP A 142 6.99 -8.45 -2.45
C TRP A 142 7.32 -9.67 -3.33
N ASN A 143 8.46 -10.33 -3.14
CA ASN A 143 8.84 -11.53 -3.91
C ASN A 143 7.96 -12.75 -3.60
N PHE A 144 7.08 -12.68 -2.58
CA PHE A 144 6.03 -13.67 -2.33
C PHE A 144 4.78 -13.40 -3.16
N LEU A 145 4.60 -12.16 -3.62
CA LEU A 145 3.33 -11.62 -4.10
C LEU A 145 3.37 -11.25 -5.59
N ASN A 146 4.52 -10.81 -6.09
CA ASN A 146 4.69 -10.23 -7.43
C ASN A 146 4.61 -11.21 -8.62
N GLY A 147 4.23 -12.48 -8.37
CA GLY A 147 4.13 -13.52 -9.38
C GLY A 147 5.46 -13.99 -10.00
N GLY A 148 6.60 -13.40 -9.60
CA GLY A 148 7.90 -13.62 -10.26
C GLY A 148 8.07 -12.84 -11.57
N GLU A 149 7.22 -11.86 -11.83
CA GLU A 149 7.24 -10.99 -13.02
C GLU A 149 7.28 -9.50 -12.65
N GLY A 150 7.53 -9.19 -11.38
CA GLY A 150 7.60 -7.82 -10.89
C GLY A 150 6.25 -7.11 -10.79
N GLY A 151 5.13 -7.84 -10.72
CA GLY A 151 3.78 -7.30 -10.59
C GLY A 151 3.51 -6.58 -9.27
N GLY A 152 2.41 -5.82 -9.23
CA GLY A 152 1.94 -5.09 -8.05
C GLY A 152 1.30 -5.98 -7.00
N SER A 153 1.19 -5.48 -5.77
CA SER A 153 0.43 -6.14 -4.71
C SER A 153 -0.05 -5.17 -3.64
N TRP A 154 -0.99 -5.62 -2.81
CA TRP A 154 -1.53 -4.81 -1.71
C TRP A 154 -0.59 -4.84 -0.50
N TYR A 155 -0.45 -3.71 0.20
CA TYR A 155 0.40 -3.63 1.41
C TYR A 155 -0.04 -4.61 2.51
N PHE A 156 -1.35 -4.83 2.67
CA PHE A 156 -1.88 -5.73 3.68
C PHE A 156 -1.56 -7.21 3.41
N ASP A 157 -1.31 -7.62 2.15
CA ASP A 157 -0.82 -8.96 1.85
C ASP A 157 0.62 -9.13 2.39
N GLY A 158 1.43 -8.09 2.27
CA GLY A 158 2.78 -8.04 2.85
C GLY A 158 2.75 -8.12 4.38
N TRP A 159 1.81 -7.42 5.01
CA TRP A 159 1.62 -7.48 6.45
C TRP A 159 1.21 -8.85 6.96
N GLN A 160 0.34 -9.56 6.25
CA GLN A 160 0.00 -10.95 6.60
C GLN A 160 1.24 -11.86 6.59
N ILE A 161 2.15 -11.68 5.63
CA ILE A 161 3.40 -12.44 5.58
C ILE A 161 4.26 -12.19 6.81
N ILE A 162 4.46 -10.93 7.20
CA ILE A 162 5.32 -10.59 8.35
C ILE A 162 4.64 -10.84 9.70
N ALA A 163 3.30 -10.77 9.76
CA ALA A 163 2.55 -11.26 10.90
C ALA A 163 2.74 -12.76 11.07
N ALA A 164 2.82 -13.54 9.99
CA ALA A 164 2.98 -15.00 10.05
C ALA A 164 4.45 -15.47 10.22
N ASN A 165 5.43 -14.78 9.63
CA ASN A 165 6.81 -15.27 9.52
C ASN A 165 7.87 -14.31 10.05
N GLY A 166 7.52 -13.03 10.23
CA GLY A 166 8.46 -11.94 10.47
C GLY A 166 9.18 -11.44 9.23
N CYS A 167 10.08 -10.49 9.41
CA CYS A 167 10.81 -9.80 8.34
C CYS A 167 12.29 -9.59 8.72
N PRO A 168 13.28 -10.03 7.93
CA PRO A 168 14.67 -9.66 8.18
C PRO A 168 14.86 -8.14 8.00
N ASN A 169 15.85 -7.55 8.65
CA ASN A 169 16.26 -6.17 8.31
C ASN A 169 16.97 -6.12 6.95
N VAL A 170 17.11 -4.90 6.41
CA VAL A 170 17.75 -4.68 5.10
C VAL A 170 19.17 -5.24 5.07
N GLN A 171 19.95 -5.07 6.14
CA GLN A 171 21.31 -5.60 6.23
C GLN A 171 21.33 -7.13 6.02
N THR A 172 20.49 -7.86 6.76
CA THR A 172 20.39 -9.34 6.67
C THR A 172 19.84 -9.78 5.32
N TYR A 173 18.87 -9.05 4.78
CA TYR A 173 18.24 -9.41 3.51
C TYR A 173 19.20 -9.32 2.33
N GLY A 174 20.18 -8.42 2.39
CA GLY A 174 21.24 -8.30 1.38
C GLY A 174 21.74 -6.88 1.14
N GLY A 175 21.60 -5.97 2.11
CA GLY A 175 22.19 -4.63 2.12
C GLY A 175 21.34 -3.52 1.49
N THR A 176 20.33 -3.86 0.68
CA THR A 176 19.38 -2.89 0.11
C THR A 176 17.94 -3.42 0.18
N PRO A 177 16.91 -2.53 0.14
CA PRO A 177 15.52 -2.96 0.22
C PRO A 177 15.06 -3.88 -0.93
N TRP A 178 15.76 -3.82 -2.06
CA TRP A 178 15.51 -4.57 -3.30
C TRP A 178 16.65 -5.52 -3.69
N SER A 179 17.50 -5.89 -2.73
CA SER A 179 18.63 -6.80 -3.00
C SER A 179 18.15 -8.04 -3.76
N GLY A 180 18.83 -8.38 -4.87
CA GLY A 180 18.52 -9.52 -5.74
C GLY A 180 17.23 -9.43 -6.58
N GLY A 181 16.55 -8.29 -6.61
CA GLY A 181 15.41 -8.03 -7.51
C GLY A 181 14.15 -8.84 -7.22
N ASP A 182 13.23 -8.83 -8.18
CA ASP A 182 11.86 -9.35 -8.12
C ASP A 182 11.74 -10.88 -7.95
N ARG A 183 12.85 -11.61 -8.05
CA ARG A 183 12.90 -13.08 -7.97
C ARG A 183 13.77 -13.62 -6.85
N ARG A 184 14.35 -12.74 -6.01
CA ARG A 184 15.21 -13.18 -4.90
C ARG A 184 14.44 -14.00 -3.88
N TRP A 185 15.14 -15.01 -3.39
CA TRP A 185 14.82 -15.70 -2.15
C TRP A 185 15.98 -15.65 -1.18
N MET A 186 15.69 -15.22 0.04
CA MET A 186 16.66 -15.33 1.12
C MET A 186 16.92 -16.81 1.43
N SER A 187 18.16 -17.13 1.78
CA SER A 187 18.55 -18.46 2.24
C SER A 187 19.31 -18.32 3.56
N GLY A 188 19.38 -19.42 4.32
CA GLY A 188 20.09 -19.48 5.59
C GLY A 188 19.15 -19.40 6.79
N TYR A 189 19.21 -20.42 7.64
CA TYR A 189 18.39 -20.51 8.85
C TYR A 189 18.54 -19.28 9.76
N THR A 190 19.77 -18.83 10.01
CA THR A 190 20.05 -17.67 10.86
C THR A 190 19.39 -16.39 10.35
N ASN A 191 19.31 -16.21 9.03
CA ASN A 191 18.70 -15.03 8.42
C ASN A 191 17.17 -15.03 8.57
N TYR A 192 16.54 -16.20 8.46
CA TYR A 192 15.11 -16.32 8.73
C TYR A 192 14.81 -16.19 10.21
N LEU A 193 15.64 -16.80 11.07
CA LEU A 193 15.51 -16.70 12.52
C LEU A 193 15.59 -15.24 13.00
N SER A 194 16.53 -14.44 12.48
CA SER A 194 16.62 -13.02 12.83
C SER A 194 15.44 -12.20 12.32
N GLY A 195 14.77 -12.65 11.25
CA GLY A 195 13.54 -12.03 10.76
C GLY A 195 12.34 -12.35 11.64
N MET A 196 12.29 -13.53 12.27
CA MET A 196 11.14 -13.97 13.07
C MET A 196 10.85 -13.04 14.23
N SER A 197 11.82 -12.29 14.76
CA SER A 197 11.63 -11.33 15.86
C SER A 197 10.98 -10.00 15.43
N ASN A 198 10.87 -9.74 14.13
CA ASN A 198 10.30 -8.50 13.59
C ASN A 198 8.94 -8.80 12.97
N ARG A 199 7.85 -8.61 13.73
CA ARG A 199 6.50 -8.98 13.29
C ARG A 199 5.51 -7.82 13.46
N MET A 200 4.60 -7.71 12.52
CA MET A 200 3.37 -6.95 12.71
C MET A 200 2.49 -7.69 13.72
N LEU A 201 1.90 -6.94 14.66
CA LEU A 201 1.04 -7.46 15.72
C LEU A 201 -0.43 -7.40 15.31
N GLU A 202 -0.87 -6.23 14.86
CA GLU A 202 -2.25 -6.00 14.46
C GLU A 202 -2.34 -4.98 13.32
N VAL A 203 -3.46 -5.07 12.59
CA VAL A 203 -3.90 -4.08 11.60
C VAL A 203 -5.20 -3.49 12.11
N MET A 204 -5.34 -2.18 12.01
CA MET A 204 -6.59 -1.47 12.25
C MET A 204 -6.88 -0.55 11.07
N THR A 205 -8.12 -0.07 10.99
CA THR A 205 -8.55 0.85 9.95
C THR A 205 -9.08 2.15 10.53
N ILE A 206 -8.97 3.22 9.75
CA ILE A 206 -9.59 4.52 10.05
C ILE A 206 -10.45 4.89 8.85
N ASP A 207 -11.74 5.01 9.09
CA ASP A 207 -12.72 5.50 8.12
C ASP A 207 -12.63 7.03 8.10
N VAL A 208 -12.28 7.61 6.94
CA VAL A 208 -12.02 9.05 6.79
C VAL A 208 -13.07 9.77 5.94
N THR A 209 -14.25 9.17 5.83
CA THR A 209 -15.41 9.77 5.15
C THR A 209 -15.95 11.00 5.87
N THR A 210 -15.65 11.16 7.17
CA THR A 210 -16.22 12.21 8.03
C THR A 210 -15.15 13.00 8.76
N GLU A 211 -15.52 14.19 9.26
CA GLU A 211 -14.64 15.01 10.11
C GLU A 211 -14.16 14.23 11.35
N GLU A 212 -15.03 13.44 11.98
CA GLU A 212 -14.64 12.57 13.09
C GLU A 212 -13.56 11.55 12.68
N GLY A 213 -13.69 10.99 11.48
CA GLY A 213 -12.68 10.12 10.88
C GLY A 213 -11.33 10.81 10.69
N LEU A 214 -11.35 12.04 10.17
CA LEU A 214 -10.14 12.87 10.07
C LEU A 214 -9.54 13.18 11.45
N GLN A 215 -10.35 13.53 12.45
CA GLN A 215 -9.85 13.73 13.80
C GLN A 215 -9.27 12.45 14.40
N THR A 216 -9.86 11.29 14.12
CA THR A 216 -9.30 9.98 14.50
C THR A 216 -7.91 9.77 13.91
N LEU A 217 -7.71 10.11 12.63
CA LEU A 217 -6.41 10.06 11.99
C LEU A 217 -5.40 11.02 12.62
N LYS A 218 -5.80 12.27 12.87
CA LYS A 218 -4.92 13.28 13.48
C LYS A 218 -4.48 12.87 14.88
N GLN A 219 -5.39 12.30 15.67
CA GLN A 219 -5.07 11.73 16.97
C GLN A 219 -4.10 10.54 16.84
N TRP A 220 -4.28 9.67 15.84
CA TRP A 220 -3.36 8.56 15.60
C TRP A 220 -1.95 9.05 15.28
N MET A 221 -1.85 10.10 14.46
CA MET A 221 -0.58 10.74 14.12
C MET A 221 0.03 11.55 15.28
N TYR A 222 -0.77 11.96 16.26
CA TYR A 222 -0.30 12.69 17.43
C TYR A 222 0.29 11.77 18.51
N ASP A 223 -0.43 10.71 18.91
CA ASP A 223 -0.03 9.87 20.05
C ASP A 223 -0.53 8.42 20.00
N ARG A 224 -0.88 7.90 18.80
CA ARG A 224 -1.42 6.55 18.60
C ARG A 224 -2.73 6.25 19.34
N LEU A 225 -3.41 7.28 19.87
CA LEU A 225 -4.57 7.18 20.76
C LEU A 225 -4.30 6.44 22.08
N ASP A 226 -3.03 6.24 22.45
CA ASP A 226 -2.65 5.52 23.66
C ASP A 226 -1.79 6.36 24.62
N GLY A 227 -1.59 7.65 24.30
CA GLY A 227 -0.76 8.56 25.09
C GLY A 227 0.73 8.41 24.84
N SER A 228 1.12 7.69 23.78
CA SER A 228 2.51 7.62 23.33
C SER A 228 3.10 9.02 23.09
N PRO A 229 4.42 9.19 23.24
CA PRO A 229 5.06 10.51 23.06
C PRO A 229 4.96 11.06 21.62
N THR A 230 4.65 10.20 20.65
CA THR A 230 4.38 10.58 19.26
C THR A 230 3.35 9.62 18.68
N GLY A 231 2.81 9.93 17.50
CA GLY A 231 1.89 9.07 16.78
C GLY A 231 2.52 8.23 15.67
N GLY A 232 1.66 7.54 14.93
CA GLY A 232 2.03 6.62 13.86
C GLY A 232 1.86 7.18 12.45
N LEU A 233 2.04 6.30 11.46
CA LEU A 233 1.78 6.56 10.03
C LEU A 233 0.52 5.81 9.57
N ALA A 234 -0.02 6.18 8.41
CA ALA A 234 -1.19 5.51 7.84
C ALA A 234 -1.01 5.21 6.34
N ASN A 235 -1.28 3.97 5.93
CA ASN A 235 -1.23 3.58 4.52
C ASN A 235 -2.59 3.72 3.86
N PHE A 236 -2.54 4.03 2.57
CA PHE A 236 -3.70 4.12 1.71
C PHE A 236 -3.32 3.76 0.28
N SER A 237 -4.35 3.53 -0.53
CA SER A 237 -4.21 3.38 -1.98
C SER A 237 -5.10 4.39 -2.69
N ALA A 238 -4.66 4.84 -3.85
CA ALA A 238 -5.40 5.77 -4.70
C ALA A 238 -4.99 5.58 -6.16
N GLY A 239 -5.75 6.19 -7.07
CA GLY A 239 -5.33 6.30 -8.46
C GLY A 239 -4.36 7.46 -8.65
N VAL A 240 -3.27 7.20 -9.38
CA VAL A 240 -2.26 8.20 -9.74
C VAL A 240 -2.10 8.33 -11.26
N SER A 241 -3.06 7.80 -12.02
CA SER A 241 -3.11 7.91 -13.48
C SER A 241 -4.33 8.71 -13.95
N ASP A 242 -4.36 8.96 -15.26
CA ASP A 242 -5.51 9.51 -15.99
C ASP A 242 -5.92 10.90 -15.54
N VAL A 243 -6.95 11.02 -14.69
CA VAL A 243 -7.49 12.29 -14.18
C VAL A 243 -6.86 12.74 -12.86
N PHE A 244 -5.80 12.07 -12.42
CA PHE A 244 -4.97 12.48 -11.29
C PHE A 244 -4.43 13.91 -11.47
N SER A 245 -4.52 14.74 -10.43
CA SER A 245 -4.09 16.15 -10.49
C SER A 245 -3.26 16.58 -9.30
N MET A 246 -2.08 17.11 -9.62
CA MET A 246 -1.19 17.84 -8.72
C MET A 246 -1.14 19.31 -9.13
N ASN A 247 -1.29 20.19 -8.15
CA ASN A 247 -1.26 21.64 -8.32
C ASN A 247 -0.26 22.26 -7.34
N TYR A 248 0.02 23.55 -7.52
CA TYR A 248 0.79 24.32 -6.55
C TYR A 248 -0.15 25.02 -5.56
N LEU A 249 0.22 25.04 -4.29
CA LEU A 249 -0.46 25.86 -3.30
C LEU A 249 -0.35 27.35 -3.71
N PRO A 250 -1.46 28.11 -3.70
CA PRO A 250 -1.49 29.48 -4.22
C PRO A 250 -0.53 30.44 -3.51
N ALA A 251 -0.06 31.45 -4.22
CA ALA A 251 0.76 32.52 -3.63
C ALA A 251 0.02 33.22 -2.47
N GLY A 252 0.74 33.56 -1.41
CA GLY A 252 0.16 34.21 -0.23
C GLY A 252 -0.59 33.29 0.73
N THR A 253 -0.63 31.98 0.46
CA THR A 253 -1.15 30.96 1.39
C THR A 253 -0.02 30.24 2.14
N PRO A 254 -0.29 29.62 3.30
CA PRO A 254 0.69 28.77 3.97
C PRO A 254 1.23 27.71 3.02
N ASN A 255 2.56 27.51 3.02
CA ASN A 255 3.25 26.58 2.13
C ASN A 255 3.12 26.88 0.62
N SER A 256 2.83 28.13 0.23
CA SER A 256 2.72 28.55 -1.17
C SER A 256 3.87 28.04 -2.04
N GLY A 257 3.54 27.56 -3.24
CA GLY A 257 4.51 27.02 -4.20
C GLY A 257 4.94 25.58 -3.95
N LYS A 258 4.52 24.95 -2.85
CA LYS A 258 4.65 23.49 -2.69
C LYS A 258 3.52 22.77 -3.44
N LEU A 259 3.81 21.56 -3.92
CA LEU A 259 2.86 20.71 -4.62
C LEU A 259 1.81 20.14 -3.65
N VAL A 260 0.56 20.11 -4.11
CA VAL A 260 -0.62 19.59 -3.44
C VAL A 260 -1.43 18.73 -4.41
N ILE A 261 -1.85 17.57 -3.94
CA ILE A 261 -2.77 16.69 -4.65
C ILE A 261 -4.18 17.15 -4.34
N THR A 262 -4.93 17.43 -5.40
CA THR A 262 -6.29 17.98 -5.34
C THR A 262 -7.32 17.02 -5.92
N ARG A 263 -6.86 16.01 -6.67
CA ARG A 263 -7.70 14.97 -7.25
C ARG A 263 -6.90 13.68 -7.45
N TRP A 264 -7.45 12.56 -7.00
CA TRP A 264 -6.95 11.22 -7.34
C TRP A 264 -7.56 10.70 -8.65
N GLY A 265 -6.87 9.75 -9.30
CA GLY A 265 -7.39 9.01 -10.44
C GLY A 265 -8.47 8.01 -10.03
N GLU A 266 -9.36 7.67 -10.97
CA GLU A 266 -10.50 6.77 -10.74
C GLU A 266 -10.08 5.30 -10.60
N GLN A 267 -8.92 4.96 -11.15
CA GLN A 267 -8.37 3.62 -11.17
C GLN A 267 -7.28 3.46 -10.11
N VAL A 268 -7.57 2.70 -9.06
CA VAL A 268 -6.61 2.45 -7.97
C VAL A 268 -5.44 1.62 -8.49
N ASN A 269 -4.24 2.19 -8.46
CA ASN A 269 -3.04 1.57 -9.00
C ASN A 269 -1.78 1.86 -8.17
N HIS A 270 -1.88 2.64 -7.09
CA HIS A 270 -0.71 2.99 -6.29
C HIS A 270 -0.99 3.00 -4.79
N ALA A 271 0.04 2.73 -4.00
CA ALA A 271 -0.01 2.69 -2.55
C ALA A 271 1.03 3.64 -1.95
N MET A 272 0.60 4.43 -0.97
CA MET A 272 1.37 5.53 -0.39
C MET A 272 1.17 5.56 1.13
N THR A 273 1.85 6.50 1.80
CA THR A 273 1.78 6.64 3.26
C THR A 273 1.52 8.09 3.63
N PHE A 274 0.53 8.34 4.47
CA PHE A 274 0.36 9.62 5.17
C PHE A 274 1.26 9.65 6.40
N VAL A 275 1.98 10.76 6.56
CA VAL A 275 3.02 10.95 7.59
C VAL A 275 2.78 12.16 8.48
N GLY A 276 1.71 12.90 8.25
CA GLY A 276 1.42 14.12 8.98
C GLY A 276 0.25 14.89 8.38
N TYR A 277 0.05 16.10 8.89
CA TYR A 277 -1.01 16.99 8.46
C TYR A 277 -0.65 18.47 8.68
N ASP A 278 -1.35 19.34 7.97
CA ASP A 278 -1.26 20.79 8.09
C ASP A 278 -2.65 21.39 7.87
N ASP A 279 -3.26 21.89 8.95
CA ASP A 279 -4.61 22.49 8.95
C ASP A 279 -4.65 23.88 8.28
N ASN A 280 -3.52 24.40 7.80
CA ASN A 280 -3.43 25.78 7.32
C ASN A 280 -3.26 25.90 5.81
N ILE A 281 -2.93 24.82 5.09
CA ILE A 281 -2.81 24.88 3.62
C ILE A 281 -4.17 25.20 2.98
N ARG A 282 -4.16 25.83 1.81
CA ARG A 282 -5.39 26.30 1.18
C ARG A 282 -5.40 26.02 -0.32
N TYR A 283 -6.56 25.62 -0.83
CA TYR A 283 -6.79 25.45 -2.26
C TYR A 283 -8.23 25.79 -2.59
N ASP A 284 -8.44 26.71 -3.52
CA ASP A 284 -9.75 27.21 -3.94
C ASP A 284 -10.31 26.26 -5.01
N PHE A 285 -11.37 25.53 -4.65
CA PHE A 285 -11.98 24.51 -5.53
C PHE A 285 -13.11 25.09 -6.39
N ASN A 286 -13.78 26.15 -5.94
CA ASN A 286 -14.91 26.76 -6.65
C ASN A 286 -14.51 28.00 -7.47
N ASN A 287 -13.26 28.46 -7.35
CA ASN A 287 -12.66 29.63 -7.98
C ASN A 287 -13.35 30.95 -7.64
N ASP A 288 -13.85 31.09 -6.41
CA ASP A 288 -14.50 32.33 -5.93
C ASP A 288 -13.53 33.31 -5.26
N GLY A 289 -12.26 32.93 -5.09
CA GLY A 289 -11.21 33.73 -4.48
C GLY A 289 -11.22 33.74 -2.94
N GLN A 290 -12.06 32.92 -2.31
CA GLN A 290 -12.09 32.68 -0.87
C GLN A 290 -11.60 31.26 -0.57
N TYR A 291 -11.40 30.96 0.71
CA TYR A 291 -11.10 29.61 1.19
C TYR A 291 -12.00 29.35 2.39
N THR A 292 -12.85 28.33 2.29
CA THR A 292 -13.85 28.04 3.31
C THR A 292 -13.93 26.55 3.65
N ASN A 293 -14.35 26.26 4.88
CA ASN A 293 -14.73 24.91 5.32
C ASN A 293 -16.18 24.89 5.83
N ASN A 294 -16.92 25.98 5.61
CA ASN A 294 -18.23 26.25 6.20
C ASN A 294 -19.30 26.66 5.17
N LEU A 295 -18.98 26.60 3.88
CA LEU A 295 -19.92 26.82 2.78
C LEU A 295 -20.12 25.51 2.03
N ASP A 296 -21.33 25.27 1.51
CA ASP A 296 -21.61 24.15 0.61
C ASP A 296 -21.14 24.56 -0.80
N ILE A 297 -19.92 24.15 -1.15
CA ILE A 297 -19.33 24.43 -2.47
C ILE A 297 -19.59 23.27 -3.45
N THR A 298 -20.12 22.14 -2.97
CA THR A 298 -20.54 21.01 -3.82
C THR A 298 -21.95 21.19 -4.38
N GLY A 299 -22.79 21.98 -3.71
CA GLY A 299 -24.20 22.20 -4.03
C GLY A 299 -25.09 21.01 -3.68
N ASP A 300 -24.67 20.14 -2.77
CA ASP A 300 -25.41 18.94 -2.39
C ASP A 300 -26.33 19.13 -1.15
N GLY A 301 -26.30 20.32 -0.56
CA GLY A 301 -27.10 20.71 0.59
C GLY A 301 -26.49 20.30 1.94
N GLN A 302 -25.27 19.76 1.96
CA GLN A 302 -24.49 19.48 3.16
C GLN A 302 -23.22 20.33 3.18
N VAL A 303 -22.70 20.60 4.38
CA VAL A 303 -21.37 21.21 4.56
C VAL A 303 -20.54 20.20 5.33
N ASP A 304 -19.65 19.50 4.63
CA ASP A 304 -18.78 18.48 5.23
C ASP A 304 -17.35 18.53 4.67
N LEU A 305 -16.53 17.51 4.97
CA LEU A 305 -15.14 17.45 4.49
C LEU A 305 -15.04 17.62 2.98
N ARG A 306 -16.05 17.20 2.22
CA ARG A 306 -16.07 17.38 0.77
C ARG A 306 -16.05 18.85 0.43
N ASP A 307 -16.57 19.76 1.22
CA ASP A 307 -16.57 21.20 0.93
C ASP A 307 -15.29 21.93 1.35
N TRP A 308 -14.35 21.25 2.02
CA TRP A 308 -13.22 21.93 2.64
C TRP A 308 -12.14 22.36 1.65
N GLU A 309 -11.80 23.63 1.71
CA GLU A 309 -10.72 24.28 0.95
C GLU A 309 -9.48 24.54 1.81
N ILE A 310 -9.60 24.33 3.13
CA ILE A 310 -8.53 24.55 4.11
C ILE A 310 -8.16 23.23 4.78
N GLY A 311 -6.85 22.94 4.76
CA GLY A 311 -6.22 21.84 5.45
C GLY A 311 -5.94 20.62 4.56
N GLY A 312 -4.88 19.90 4.92
CA GLY A 312 -4.51 18.68 4.21
C GLY A 312 -3.53 17.79 4.95
N LEU A 313 -3.32 16.61 4.40
CA LEU A 313 -2.34 15.63 4.87
C LEU A 313 -0.99 15.82 4.18
N ILE A 314 0.06 15.34 4.84
CA ILE A 314 1.39 15.16 4.25
C ILE A 314 1.50 13.71 3.83
N MET A 315 1.69 13.47 2.53
CA MET A 315 1.90 12.15 1.96
C MET A 315 3.37 11.98 1.57
N VAL A 316 3.94 10.80 1.80
CA VAL A 316 5.22 10.38 1.24
C VAL A 316 5.02 9.28 0.21
N ASN A 317 5.77 9.40 -0.89
CA ASN A 317 5.78 8.48 -2.01
C ASN A 317 7.08 7.66 -2.03
N SER A 318 7.11 6.61 -2.83
CA SER A 318 8.28 5.74 -3.06
C SER A 318 8.85 5.89 -4.47
N TRP A 319 8.77 7.09 -5.03
CA TRP A 319 9.35 7.44 -6.33
C TRP A 319 10.55 8.41 -6.19
N GLY A 320 11.24 8.31 -5.06
CA GLY A 320 12.43 9.11 -4.80
C GLY A 320 12.15 10.58 -4.53
N GLU A 321 13.22 11.33 -4.31
CA GLU A 321 13.16 12.74 -3.92
C GLU A 321 12.79 13.66 -5.09
N SER A 322 12.89 13.21 -6.34
CA SER A 322 12.49 14.00 -7.52
C SER A 322 10.97 14.15 -7.63
N PHE A 323 10.20 13.27 -6.98
CA PHE A 323 8.75 13.39 -6.96
C PHE A 323 8.30 14.50 -6.00
N GLY A 324 7.42 15.38 -6.47
CA GLY A 324 6.72 16.32 -5.59
C GLY A 324 7.66 17.29 -4.86
N ASN A 325 7.45 17.42 -3.56
CA ASN A 325 8.23 18.20 -2.61
C ASN A 325 9.25 17.30 -1.91
N GLN A 326 10.30 16.84 -2.61
CA GLN A 326 11.33 15.94 -2.05
C GLN A 326 10.79 14.56 -1.64
N GLY A 327 10.05 13.92 -2.55
CA GLY A 327 9.38 12.63 -2.35
C GLY A 327 8.07 12.71 -1.59
N LYS A 328 7.62 13.92 -1.22
CA LYS A 328 6.37 14.16 -0.50
C LYS A 328 5.41 15.03 -1.30
N SER A 329 4.15 15.09 -0.91
CA SER A 329 3.19 16.09 -1.40
C SER A 329 2.17 16.38 -0.32
N TYR A 330 1.58 17.57 -0.34
CA TYR A 330 0.33 17.76 0.39
C TYR A 330 -0.81 17.06 -0.32
N VAL A 331 -1.88 16.77 0.41
CA VAL A 331 -3.13 16.18 -0.09
C VAL A 331 -4.29 16.88 0.61
N MET A 332 -5.19 17.53 -0.13
CA MET A 332 -6.32 18.25 0.49
C MET A 332 -7.24 17.28 1.26
N TYR A 333 -7.71 17.68 2.45
CA TYR A 333 -8.59 16.85 3.29
C TYR A 333 -9.85 16.41 2.55
N ARG A 334 -10.40 17.27 1.68
CA ARG A 334 -11.53 16.97 0.80
C ARG A 334 -11.40 15.63 0.08
N THR A 335 -10.21 15.29 -0.41
CA THR A 335 -9.98 14.05 -1.17
C THR A 335 -10.17 12.76 -0.34
N LEU A 336 -10.23 12.86 0.99
CA LEU A 336 -10.48 11.72 1.87
C LEU A 336 -11.94 11.30 1.90
N ALA A 337 -12.88 12.23 1.64
CA ALA A 337 -14.32 12.00 1.73
C ALA A 337 -15.00 11.84 0.36
N LEU A 338 -14.29 12.14 -0.73
CA LEU A 338 -14.80 11.94 -2.10
C LEU A 338 -14.81 10.46 -2.48
N ASN A 339 -15.75 10.04 -3.34
CA ASN A 339 -15.72 8.71 -3.93
C ASN A 339 -14.59 8.60 -4.95
N LEU A 340 -14.22 7.37 -5.36
CA LEU A 340 -13.17 7.15 -6.37
C LEU A 340 -13.44 7.90 -7.69
N GLN A 341 -14.68 7.90 -8.17
CA GLN A 341 -15.07 8.59 -9.41
C GLN A 341 -14.93 10.11 -9.28
N ASP A 342 -15.06 10.62 -8.07
CA ASP A 342 -14.94 12.04 -7.75
C ASP A 342 -13.52 12.40 -7.32
N GLY A 343 -12.56 11.47 -7.45
CA GLY A 343 -11.15 11.70 -7.19
C GLY A 343 -10.73 11.55 -5.73
N GLY A 344 -11.44 10.71 -4.98
CA GLY A 344 -11.05 10.30 -3.64
C GLY A 344 -10.12 9.08 -3.59
N ILE A 345 -9.72 8.71 -2.39
CA ILE A 345 -8.88 7.53 -2.13
C ILE A 345 -9.72 6.23 -2.14
N TRP A 346 -9.04 5.09 -2.24
CA TRP A 346 -9.69 3.78 -2.23
C TRP A 346 -10.48 3.55 -0.93
N ASN A 347 -11.78 3.28 -1.07
CA ASN A 347 -12.73 2.98 0.00
C ASN A 347 -12.83 4.02 1.12
N ASN A 348 -12.26 5.23 0.96
CA ASN A 348 -12.18 6.24 2.02
C ASN A 348 -11.62 5.67 3.33
N LEU A 349 -10.70 4.71 3.21
CA LEU A 349 -10.22 3.89 4.32
C LEU A 349 -8.69 3.93 4.40
N LEU A 350 -8.19 4.24 5.58
CA LEU A 350 -6.78 4.18 5.89
C LEU A 350 -6.48 2.94 6.72
N HIS A 351 -5.28 2.39 6.55
CA HIS A 351 -4.82 1.23 7.30
C HIS A 351 -3.60 1.59 8.12
N ILE A 352 -3.64 1.21 9.38
CA ILE A 352 -2.56 1.41 10.34
C ILE A 352 -2.15 0.06 10.91
N ILE A 353 -0.93 -0.02 11.43
CA ILE A 353 -0.42 -1.23 12.07
C ILE A 353 0.16 -0.87 13.43
N ARG A 354 0.19 -1.86 14.32
CA ARG A 354 1.08 -1.85 15.47
C ARG A 354 2.04 -3.02 15.41
N THR A 355 3.17 -2.85 16.05
CA THR A 355 4.24 -3.84 16.16
C THR A 355 4.52 -4.11 17.64
N ARG A 356 5.41 -5.07 17.93
CA ARG A 356 5.90 -5.33 19.27
C ARG A 356 7.42 -5.39 19.26
N ALA A 357 8.04 -4.89 20.31
CA ALA A 357 9.49 -4.76 20.39
C ALA A 357 10.22 -6.11 20.55
N ASP A 358 9.60 -7.02 21.29
CA ASP A 358 10.25 -8.09 22.04
C ASP A 358 9.73 -9.50 21.71
N TYR A 359 9.31 -9.73 20.46
CA TYR A 359 8.92 -11.08 20.07
C TYR A 359 10.12 -12.02 19.92
N GLU A 360 10.07 -13.13 20.64
CA GLU A 360 11.02 -14.22 20.52
C GLU A 360 10.30 -15.53 20.14
N PRO A 361 10.75 -16.24 19.09
CA PRO A 361 10.19 -17.53 18.75
C PRO A 361 10.58 -18.59 19.80
N GLN A 362 9.58 -19.23 20.41
CA GLN A 362 9.80 -20.26 21.44
C GLN A 362 10.27 -21.60 20.86
N LEU A 363 9.86 -21.91 19.63
CA LEU A 363 10.23 -23.12 18.91
C LEU A 363 10.37 -22.79 17.42
N THR A 364 11.43 -23.30 16.81
CA THR A 364 11.70 -23.14 15.39
C THR A 364 12.08 -24.47 14.76
N LEU A 365 11.73 -24.63 13.49
CA LEU A 365 12.12 -25.78 12.68
C LEU A 365 13.18 -25.34 11.69
N LYS A 366 14.33 -26.04 11.69
CA LYS A 366 15.37 -25.87 10.68
C LYS A 366 15.23 -26.96 9.62
N THR A 367 15.00 -26.56 8.38
CA THR A 367 14.96 -27.47 7.23
C THR A 367 15.90 -26.98 6.13
N THR A 368 16.48 -27.91 5.39
CA THR A 368 17.25 -27.64 4.17
C THR A 368 16.47 -28.16 2.99
N MET A 369 16.20 -27.29 2.02
CA MET A 369 15.50 -27.67 0.81
C MET A 369 16.18 -27.08 -0.42
N LYS A 370 16.06 -27.80 -1.55
CA LYS A 370 16.50 -27.33 -2.85
C LYS A 370 15.41 -27.65 -3.87
N HIS A 371 14.92 -26.62 -4.54
CA HIS A 371 13.95 -26.77 -5.63
C HIS A 371 14.12 -25.61 -6.62
N THR A 372 13.82 -25.85 -7.89
CA THR A 372 13.98 -24.84 -8.96
C THR A 372 12.75 -23.97 -9.17
N SER A 373 11.63 -24.27 -8.51
CA SER A 373 10.36 -23.56 -8.66
C SER A 373 9.62 -23.41 -7.33
N ARG A 374 9.41 -22.16 -6.90
CA ARG A 374 8.64 -21.80 -5.69
C ARG A 374 7.21 -22.33 -5.75
N GLN A 375 6.55 -22.18 -6.89
CA GLN A 375 5.12 -22.48 -7.06
C GLN A 375 4.81 -23.99 -6.94
N LYS A 376 5.84 -24.84 -6.87
CA LYS A 376 5.72 -26.29 -6.69
C LYS A 376 6.05 -26.76 -5.27
N ILE A 377 6.20 -25.84 -4.32
CA ILE A 377 6.50 -26.13 -2.92
C ILE A 377 5.30 -25.77 -2.05
N LYS A 378 4.93 -26.69 -1.15
CA LYS A 378 4.08 -26.40 0.00
C LYS A 378 4.72 -27.03 1.24
N ILE A 379 5.01 -26.23 2.26
CA ILE A 379 5.50 -26.68 3.55
C ILE A 379 4.44 -26.34 4.59
N ALA A 380 4.11 -27.32 5.43
CA ALA A 380 3.25 -27.13 6.59
C ALA A 380 3.97 -27.68 7.82
N ALA A 381 3.83 -26.98 8.94
CA ALA A 381 4.25 -27.43 10.25
C ALA A 381 3.06 -27.30 11.19
N GLY A 382 2.94 -28.21 12.15
CA GLY A 382 1.88 -28.21 13.15
C GLY A 382 2.39 -28.80 14.45
N VAL A 383 1.72 -28.44 15.55
CA VAL A 383 1.98 -29.01 16.88
C VAL A 383 0.85 -30.01 17.15
N SER A 384 1.20 -31.23 17.52
CA SER A 384 0.19 -32.23 17.93
C SER A 384 -0.51 -31.74 19.19
N ALA A 385 -1.85 -31.79 19.20
CA ALA A 385 -2.63 -31.58 20.42
C ALA A 385 -2.52 -32.78 21.37
N ASN A 386 -2.09 -33.94 20.88
CA ASN A 386 -1.76 -35.11 21.67
C ASN A 386 -0.29 -35.02 22.13
N THR A 387 -0.08 -34.83 23.42
CA THR A 387 1.24 -34.73 24.06
C THR A 387 1.75 -36.07 24.63
N THR A 388 1.08 -37.19 24.34
CA THR A 388 1.36 -38.51 24.95
C THR A 388 2.02 -39.53 24.03
N ASP A 389 2.46 -39.13 22.83
CA ASP A 389 3.19 -39.99 21.88
C ASP A 389 4.71 -40.02 22.12
#